data_AF-A0A165E775-F1
#
_entry.id   AF-A0A165E775-F1
#
_cell.length_a   1.000
_cell.length_b   1.000
_cell.length_c   1.000
_cell.angle_alpha   90.00
_cell.angle_beta   90.00
_cell.angle_gamma   90.00
#
_symmetry.space_group_name_H-M   'P 1'
#
loop_
_entity.id
_entity.type
_entity.pdbx_description
1 polymer ?
#
loop_
_entity_poly.entity_id
_entity_poly.type
_entity_poly.pdbx_seq_one_letter_code
_entity_poly.pdbx_strand_id
1 'polypeptide(L)'
;LNGSNYAQWAMYMEAELTRKGLWEVVEFEYKGERDPENMWDQLKAVHMSRGLATEVTRWRALLNAGMTAEESVEGWIGRVRGLVRGLEAIGEEVPKKLQAIIAVVGLREELNMVETKLDAVDRKLWTVEQVAALALNEEAR
;
A
#
# COMPACT_ATOMS: atom_id res chain seq x y z
N LEU A 1 -11.36 8.17 5.16
CA LEU A 1 -11.18 9.63 5.09
C LEU A 1 -9.95 9.89 4.22
N ASN A 2 -10.02 10.82 3.27
CA ASN A 2 -8.91 11.27 2.42
C ASN A 2 -8.76 12.79 2.57
N GLY A 3 -7.67 13.38 2.06
CA GLY A 3 -7.39 14.81 2.24
C GLY A 3 -8.50 15.75 1.76
N SER A 4 -9.26 15.36 0.73
CA SER A 4 -10.35 16.16 0.15
C SER A 4 -11.65 16.16 0.96
N ASN A 5 -11.90 15.15 1.80
CA ASN A 5 -13.11 15.08 2.64
C ASN A 5 -12.86 15.35 4.13
N TYR A 6 -11.60 15.51 4.52
CA TYR A 6 -11.22 15.74 5.91
C TYR A 6 -11.74 17.07 6.45
N ALA A 7 -11.66 18.16 5.67
CA ALA A 7 -12.13 19.47 6.09
C ALA A 7 -13.63 19.47 6.41
N GLN A 8 -14.42 18.83 5.56
CA GLN A 8 -15.86 18.70 5.76
C GLN A 8 -16.19 17.81 6.97
N TRP A 9 -15.48 16.69 7.14
CA TRP A 9 -15.66 15.82 8.29
C TRP A 9 -15.27 16.50 9.60
N ALA A 10 -14.15 17.23 9.63
CA ALA A 10 -13.69 18.00 10.79
C ALA A 10 -14.74 19.03 11.22
N MET A 11 -15.28 19.81 10.28
CA MET A 11 -16.38 20.76 10.53
C MET A 11 -17.62 20.07 11.14
N TYR A 12 -18.03 18.91 10.62
CA TYR A 12 -19.18 18.19 11.18
C TYR A 12 -18.90 17.64 12.57
N MET A 13 -17.69 17.14 12.82
CA MET A 13 -17.30 16.60 14.13
C MET A 13 -17.19 17.70 15.19
N GLU A 14 -16.64 18.86 14.83
CA GLU A 14 -16.62 20.05 15.69
C GLU A 14 -18.03 20.47 16.11
N ALA A 15 -18.93 20.59 15.12
CA ALA A 15 -20.32 20.95 15.37
C ALA A 15 -21.02 19.92 16.25
N GLU A 16 -20.79 18.62 16.04
CA GLU A 16 -21.44 17.55 16.80
C GLU A 16 -20.91 17.47 18.25
N LEU A 17 -19.61 17.64 18.46
CA LEU A 17 -19.00 17.67 19.80
C LEU A 17 -19.43 18.91 20.58
N THR A 18 -19.51 20.07 19.92
CA THR A 18 -20.04 21.31 20.50
C THR A 18 -21.50 21.15 20.88
N ARG A 19 -22.33 20.61 19.98
CA ARG A 19 -23.76 20.34 20.23
C ARG A 19 -23.98 19.40 21.42
N LYS A 20 -23.08 18.44 21.63
CA LYS A 20 -23.13 17.50 22.75
C LYS A 20 -22.50 18.03 24.04
N GLY A 21 -21.94 19.25 24.04
CA GLY A 21 -21.21 19.81 25.19
C GLY A 21 -19.93 19.05 25.53
N LEU A 22 -19.44 18.21 24.61
CA LEU A 22 -18.25 17.38 24.79
C LEU A 22 -16.98 18.05 24.28
N TRP A 23 -17.11 19.20 23.61
CA TRP A 23 -15.98 19.93 23.05
C TRP A 23 -14.95 20.33 24.11
N GLU A 24 -15.43 20.84 25.25
CA GLU A 24 -14.62 21.22 26.41
C GLU A 24 -14.02 20.00 27.16
N VAL A 25 -14.52 18.79 26.88
CA VAL A 25 -14.11 17.53 27.53
C VAL A 25 -13.00 16.82 26.75
N VAL A 26 -12.73 17.23 25.51
CA VAL A 26 -11.62 16.71 24.72
C VAL A 26 -10.31 17.25 25.30
N GLU A 27 -9.80 16.62 26.36
CA GLU A 27 -8.49 16.91 26.93
C GLU A 27 -7.42 16.07 26.23
N PHE A 28 -6.57 16.74 25.45
CA PHE A 28 -5.28 16.18 25.06
C PHE A 28 -4.20 17.21 25.38
N GLU A 29 -3.55 17.02 26.53
CA GLU A 29 -2.34 17.76 26.87
C GLU A 29 -1.18 17.31 25.96
N TYR A 30 -0.75 18.20 25.06
CA TYR A 30 0.60 18.16 24.51
C TYR A 30 1.31 19.46 24.83
N LYS A 31 2.28 19.40 25.76
CA LYS A 31 3.11 20.54 26.19
C LYS A 31 2.33 21.75 26.75
N GLY A 32 1.13 21.54 27.29
CA GLY A 32 0.46 22.52 28.15
C GLY A 32 -0.22 23.71 27.46
N GLU A 33 -0.40 23.70 26.14
CA GLU A 33 -1.12 24.76 25.43
C GLU A 33 -2.32 24.21 24.63
N ARG A 34 -3.49 24.82 24.82
CA ARG A 34 -4.71 24.57 24.06
C ARG A 34 -4.67 25.38 22.77
N ASP A 35 -4.17 24.79 21.69
CA ASP A 35 -4.24 25.39 20.35
C ASP A 35 -5.15 24.54 19.43
N PRO A 36 -6.35 25.04 19.07
CA PRO A 36 -7.28 24.34 18.19
C PRO A 36 -6.72 23.99 16.81
N GLU A 37 -5.81 24.78 16.24
CA GLU A 37 -5.20 24.47 14.93
C GLU A 37 -4.24 23.27 15.05
N ASN A 38 -3.41 23.25 16.09
CA ASN A 38 -2.55 22.11 16.42
C ASN A 38 -3.35 20.83 16.73
N MET A 39 -4.54 20.95 17.35
CA MET A 39 -5.44 19.83 17.61
C MET A 39 -5.91 19.17 16.31
N TRP A 40 -6.34 19.97 15.33
CA TRP A 40 -6.77 19.43 14.03
C TRP A 40 -5.61 18.82 13.26
N ASP A 41 -4.42 19.42 13.28
CA ASP A 41 -3.25 18.84 12.64
C ASP A 41 -2.77 17.54 13.32
N GLN A 42 -2.95 17.38 14.64
CA GLN A 42 -2.69 16.12 15.36
C GLN A 42 -3.74 15.05 15.05
N LEU A 43 -5.03 15.40 15.06
CA LEU A 43 -6.10 14.47 14.66
C LEU A 43 -5.95 14.06 13.19
N LYS A 44 -5.56 15.00 12.34
CA LYS A 44 -5.23 14.77 10.94
C LYS A 44 -3.99 13.91 10.83
N ALA A 45 -2.95 14.10 11.64
CA ALA A 45 -1.80 13.21 11.68
C ALA A 45 -2.17 11.81 12.17
N VAL A 46 -2.98 11.65 13.23
CA VAL A 46 -3.42 10.35 13.75
C VAL A 46 -4.32 9.62 12.73
N HIS A 47 -5.21 10.33 12.03
CA HIS A 47 -6.12 9.73 11.06
C HIS A 47 -5.55 9.61 9.63
N MET A 48 -4.69 10.53 9.20
CA MET A 48 -4.09 10.55 7.86
C MET A 48 -2.72 9.89 7.80
N SER A 49 -2.00 9.73 8.91
CA SER A 49 -0.70 9.05 8.87
C SER A 49 -0.83 7.52 8.86
N ARG A 50 -1.36 6.85 9.88
CA ARG A 50 -0.83 5.51 10.22
C ARG A 50 -1.77 4.65 11.04
N GLY A 51 -2.81 4.10 10.44
CA GLY A 51 -3.29 2.83 10.97
C GLY A 51 -2.25 1.77 10.61
N LEU A 52 -1.42 1.30 11.56
CA LEU A 52 -0.60 0.09 11.38
C LEU A 52 -1.43 -1.01 10.69
N ALA A 53 -2.73 -1.08 11.00
CA ALA A 53 -3.69 -1.94 10.32
C ALA A 53 -3.76 -1.76 8.79
N THR A 54 -3.82 -0.53 8.26
CA THR A 54 -3.86 -0.28 6.81
C THR A 54 -2.55 -0.65 6.14
N GLU A 55 -1.43 -0.27 6.74
CA GLU A 55 -0.09 -0.61 6.27
C GLU A 55 0.10 -2.14 6.24
N VAL A 56 -0.21 -2.81 7.35
CA VAL A 56 -0.19 -4.27 7.47
C VAL A 56 -1.15 -4.94 6.49
N THR A 57 -2.35 -4.42 6.28
CA THR A 57 -3.31 -4.98 5.31
C THR A 57 -2.76 -4.88 3.89
N ARG A 58 -2.13 -3.76 3.50
CA ARG A 58 -1.53 -3.60 2.17
C ARG A 58 -0.30 -4.49 1.99
N TRP A 59 0.57 -4.56 2.99
CA TRP A 59 1.71 -5.49 2.97
C TRP A 59 1.27 -6.95 2.92
N ARG A 60 0.25 -7.35 3.70
CA ARG A 60 -0.35 -8.69 3.60
C ARG A 60 -0.91 -8.97 2.21
N ALA A 61 -1.59 -7.99 1.61
CA ALA A 61 -2.13 -8.15 0.26
C ALA A 61 -1.02 -8.35 -0.77
N LEU A 62 0.11 -7.64 -0.66
CA LEU A 62 1.26 -7.81 -1.56
C LEU A 62 2.00 -9.13 -1.31
N LEU A 63 2.35 -9.43 -0.05
CA LEU A 63 3.18 -10.59 0.32
C LEU A 63 2.44 -11.93 0.16
N ASN A 64 1.12 -11.94 0.31
CA ASN A 64 0.30 -13.14 0.11
C ASN A 64 -0.32 -13.20 -1.30
N ALA A 65 0.02 -12.28 -2.19
CA ALA A 65 -0.45 -12.35 -3.56
C ALA A 65 0.19 -13.55 -4.26
N GLY A 66 -0.64 -14.35 -4.94
CA GLY A 66 -0.20 -15.36 -5.89
C GLY A 66 -1.14 -15.38 -7.08
N MET A 67 -0.61 -15.76 -8.24
CA MET A 67 -1.33 -15.96 -9.49
C MET A 67 -2.34 -17.10 -9.34
N THR A 68 -3.56 -16.91 -9.81
CA THR A 68 -4.57 -17.99 -9.81
C THR A 68 -4.44 -18.84 -11.07
N ALA A 69 -5.06 -20.03 -11.09
CA ALA A 69 -4.97 -20.95 -12.23
C ALA A 69 -5.60 -20.35 -13.50
N GLU A 70 -6.61 -19.50 -13.36
CA GLU A 70 -7.36 -18.88 -14.46
C GLU A 70 -6.83 -17.48 -14.84
N GLU A 71 -5.91 -16.90 -14.05
CA GLU A 71 -5.35 -15.58 -14.33
C GLU A 71 -4.27 -15.69 -15.42
N SER A 72 -4.23 -14.72 -16.34
CA SER A 72 -3.14 -14.61 -17.31
C SER A 72 -1.89 -14.01 -16.67
N VAL A 73 -0.70 -14.26 -17.26
CA VAL A 73 0.53 -13.61 -16.77
C VAL A 73 0.40 -12.09 -16.79
N GLU A 74 -0.21 -11.50 -17.82
CA GLU A 74 -0.46 -10.05 -17.86
C GLU A 74 -1.34 -9.56 -16.70
N GLY A 75 -2.40 -10.31 -16.38
CA GLY A 75 -3.29 -10.03 -15.25
C GLY A 75 -2.54 -10.04 -13.92
N TRP A 76 -1.76 -11.09 -13.69
CA TRP A 76 -0.91 -11.24 -12.51
C TRP A 76 0.07 -10.08 -12.34
N ILE A 77 0.86 -9.77 -13.38
CA ILE A 77 1.82 -8.67 -13.35
C ILE A 77 1.11 -7.32 -13.14
N GLY A 78 -0.06 -7.12 -13.78
CA GLY A 78 -0.89 -5.94 -13.57
C GLY A 78 -1.33 -5.78 -12.12
N ARG A 79 -1.70 -6.88 -11.46
CA ARG A 79 -2.11 -6.91 -10.05
C ARG A 79 -0.95 -6.63 -9.11
N VAL A 80 0.23 -7.20 -9.33
CA VAL A 80 1.45 -6.88 -8.56
C VAL A 80 1.75 -5.39 -8.62
N ARG A 81 1.74 -4.78 -9.82
CA ARG A 81 1.93 -3.32 -9.97
C ARG A 81 0.85 -2.52 -9.25
N GLY A 82 -0.40 -2.98 -9.27
CA GLY A 82 -1.49 -2.35 -8.53
C GLY A 82 -1.28 -2.36 -7.01
N LEU A 83 -0.82 -3.49 -6.47
CA LEU A 83 -0.54 -3.64 -5.04
C LEU A 83 0.64 -2.77 -4.60
N VAL A 84 1.72 -2.74 -5.38
CA VAL A 84 2.88 -1.86 -5.16
C VAL A 84 2.46 -0.39 -5.16
N ARG A 85 1.74 0.07 -6.20
CA ARG A 85 1.23 1.45 -6.26
C ARG A 85 0.34 1.79 -5.07
N GLY A 86 -0.38 0.81 -4.53
CA GLY A 86 -1.20 0.97 -3.33
C GLY A 86 -0.38 1.24 -2.07
N LEU A 87 0.81 0.64 -1.94
CA LEU A 87 1.77 0.92 -0.88
C LEU A 87 2.44 2.28 -1.09
N GLU A 88 2.88 2.58 -2.31
CA GLU A 88 3.48 3.88 -2.67
C GLU A 88 2.53 5.06 -2.42
N ALA A 89 1.22 4.86 -2.66
CA ALA A 89 0.19 5.86 -2.40
C ALA A 89 0.02 6.20 -0.90
N ILE A 90 0.51 5.35 0.02
CA ILE A 90 0.52 5.63 1.46
C ILE A 90 1.92 6.01 1.97
N GLY A 91 2.87 6.26 1.08
CA GLY A 91 4.23 6.71 1.41
C GLY A 91 5.24 5.59 1.65
N GLU A 92 4.89 4.34 1.38
CA GLU A 92 5.81 3.21 1.49
C GLU A 92 6.67 3.10 0.23
N GLU A 93 7.96 2.83 0.41
CA GLU A 93 8.87 2.53 -0.70
C GLU A 93 9.05 1.01 -0.83
N VAL A 94 8.67 0.44 -1.97
CA VAL A 94 8.84 -1.00 -2.24
C VAL A 94 10.04 -1.17 -3.16
N PRO A 95 11.17 -1.75 -2.70
CA PRO A 95 12.36 -1.90 -3.53
C PRO A 95 12.08 -2.72 -4.79
N LYS A 96 12.57 -2.28 -5.96
CA LYS A 96 12.36 -2.96 -7.25
C LYS A 96 12.68 -4.46 -7.22
N LYS A 97 13.76 -4.81 -6.54
CA LYS A 97 14.17 -6.21 -6.33
C LYS A 97 13.11 -7.01 -5.58
N LEU A 98 12.50 -6.43 -4.54
CA LEU A 98 11.43 -7.09 -3.79
C LEU A 98 10.18 -7.26 -4.65
N GLN A 99 9.83 -6.25 -5.45
CA GLN A 99 8.72 -6.35 -6.41
C GLN A 99 8.95 -7.50 -7.40
N ALA A 100 10.16 -7.64 -7.94
CA ALA A 100 10.54 -8.73 -8.83
C ALA A 100 10.44 -10.09 -8.15
N ILE A 101 10.98 -10.23 -6.94
CA ILE A 101 10.91 -11.49 -6.17
C ILE A 101 9.45 -11.87 -5.90
N ILE A 102 8.60 -10.94 -5.46
CA ILE A 102 7.19 -11.22 -5.19
C ILE A 102 6.46 -11.62 -6.48
N ALA A 103 6.75 -10.96 -7.59
CA ALA A 103 6.17 -11.31 -8.88
C ALA A 103 6.53 -12.74 -9.31
N VAL A 104 7.77 -13.18 -9.07
CA VAL A 104 8.25 -14.54 -9.37
C VAL A 104 7.65 -15.57 -8.41
N VAL A 105 7.72 -15.32 -7.11
CA VAL A 105 7.19 -16.22 -6.06
C VAL A 105 5.70 -16.48 -6.24
N GLY A 106 4.95 -15.48 -6.70
CA GLY A 106 3.53 -15.64 -6.97
C GLY A 106 3.21 -16.26 -8.33
N LEU A 107 4.18 -16.59 -9.20
CA LEU A 107 3.89 -17.33 -10.42
C LEU A 107 3.42 -18.75 -10.11
N ARG A 108 2.59 -19.30 -11.01
CA ARG A 108 2.18 -20.70 -10.99
C ARG A 108 3.37 -21.62 -11.33
N GLU A 109 3.37 -22.85 -10.81
CA GLU A 109 4.52 -23.77 -10.92
C GLU A 109 4.89 -24.11 -12.36
N GLU A 110 3.94 -24.04 -13.30
CA GLU A 110 4.18 -24.29 -14.72
C GLU A 110 5.08 -23.24 -15.38
N LEU A 111 5.30 -22.09 -14.71
CA LEU A 111 6.15 -21.00 -15.16
C LEU A 111 7.51 -20.97 -14.43
N ASN A 112 7.94 -22.10 -13.83
CA ASN A 112 9.17 -22.16 -13.04
C ASN A 112 10.46 -21.86 -13.81
N MET A 113 10.47 -21.93 -15.15
CA MET A 113 11.65 -21.60 -15.94
C MET A 113 11.95 -20.09 -15.91
N VAL A 114 10.97 -19.26 -15.51
CA VAL A 114 11.18 -17.84 -15.24
C VAL A 114 12.25 -17.62 -14.16
N GLU A 115 12.25 -18.42 -13.09
CA GLU A 115 13.25 -18.32 -12.02
C GLU A 115 14.66 -18.56 -12.56
N THR A 116 14.81 -19.62 -13.35
CA THR A 116 16.10 -20.00 -13.95
C THR A 116 16.62 -18.92 -14.91
N LYS A 117 15.73 -18.37 -15.76
CA LYS A 117 16.09 -17.30 -16.70
C LYS A 117 16.44 -16.00 -15.97
N LEU A 118 15.75 -15.70 -14.88
CA LEU A 118 15.99 -14.49 -14.08
C LEU A 118 17.32 -14.57 -13.30
N ASP A 119 17.72 -15.74 -12.81
CA ASP A 119 19.02 -15.91 -12.12
C ASP A 119 20.22 -15.69 -13.07
N ALA A 120 20.01 -15.79 -14.39
CA ALA A 120 20.99 -15.38 -15.40
C ALA A 120 21.17 -13.85 -15.52
N VAL A 121 20.26 -13.05 -14.95
CA VAL A 121 20.33 -11.59 -14.91
C VAL A 121 21.00 -11.14 -13.61
N ASP A 122 21.84 -10.11 -13.66
CA ASP A 122 22.43 -9.50 -12.45
C ASP A 122 21.31 -9.11 -11.47
N ARG A 123 21.42 -9.62 -10.24
CA ARG A 123 20.47 -9.41 -9.13
C ARG A 123 20.23 -7.94 -8.78
N LYS A 124 21.16 -7.05 -9.13
CA LYS A 124 21.02 -5.59 -8.94
C LYS A 124 20.06 -4.96 -9.96
N LEU A 125 19.80 -5.64 -11.06
CA LEU A 125 18.98 -5.15 -12.16
C LEU A 125 17.57 -5.73 -12.15
N TRP A 126 17.24 -6.62 -11.20
CA TRP A 126 15.94 -7.27 -11.12
C TRP A 126 14.79 -6.28 -10.98
N THR A 127 13.82 -6.40 -11.90
CA THR A 127 12.62 -5.57 -11.99
C THR A 127 11.40 -6.40 -12.36
N VAL A 128 10.21 -5.91 -12.04
CA VAL A 128 8.96 -6.59 -12.42
C VAL A 128 8.77 -6.63 -13.94
N GLU A 129 9.35 -5.68 -14.68
CA GLU A 129 9.35 -5.65 -16.15
C GLU A 129 10.12 -6.82 -16.76
N GLN A 130 11.27 -7.18 -16.18
CA GLN A 130 12.03 -8.35 -16.62
C GLN A 130 11.26 -9.64 -16.34
N VAL A 131 10.66 -9.76 -15.15
CA VAL A 131 9.80 -10.91 -14.80
C VAL A 131 8.65 -11.04 -15.78
N ALA A 132 7.97 -9.93 -16.10
CA ALA A 132 6.88 -9.90 -17.05
C ALA A 132 7.32 -10.38 -18.44
N ALA A 133 8.44 -9.88 -18.96
CA ALA A 133 8.96 -10.31 -20.27
C ALA A 133 9.30 -11.81 -20.30
N LEU A 134 9.92 -12.33 -19.24
CA LEU A 134 10.26 -13.75 -19.14
C LEU A 134 9.01 -14.64 -19.04
N ALA A 135 8.05 -14.26 -18.20
CA ALA A 135 6.83 -15.01 -17.96
C ALA A 135 5.90 -15.03 -19.19
N LEU A 136 5.77 -13.90 -19.92
CA LEU A 136 4.97 -13.84 -21.14
C LEU A 136 5.55 -14.72 -22.26
N ASN A 137 6.87 -14.73 -22.40
CA ASN A 137 7.55 -15.62 -23.36
C ASN A 137 7.37 -17.11 -23.01
N GLU A 138 7.16 -17.42 -21.74
CA GLU A 138 6.96 -18.79 -21.26
C GLU A 138 5.51 -19.24 -21.42
N GLU A 139 4.55 -18.35 -21.14
CA GLU A 139 3.13 -18.63 -21.35
C GLU A 139 2.77 -18.82 -22.83
N ALA A 140 3.51 -18.19 -23.75
CA ALA A 140 3.31 -18.33 -25.18
C ALA A 140 3.89 -19.63 -25.80
N ARG A 141 4.61 -20.44 -25.01
CA ARG A 141 5.33 -21.62 -25.47
C ARG A 141 4.52 -22.89 -25.31
#